data_AF-A0A453CMS3-F1
#
_entry.id   AF-A0A453CMS3-F1
#
_cell.length_a   1.000
_cell.length_b   1.000
_cell.length_c   1.000
_cell.angle_alpha   90.00
_cell.angle_beta   90.00
_cell.angle_gamma   90.00
#
_symmetry.space_group_name_H-M   'P 1'
#
loop_
_entity.id
_entity.type
_entity.pdbx_description
1 polymer ?
#
loop_
_entity_poly.entity_id
_entity_poly.type
_entity_poly.pdbx_seq_one_letter_code
_entity_poly.pdbx_strand_id
1 'polypeptide(L)'
;MQYKRIFFTLITYDRFEPDMLAFSGCYFGGGEIERRELGAIRKRWDTLHESNPDRERRHGKCPLTPEEVGFMLRALGFGKDVHLYVASGDVYGGEETLAPLKALFPNFHSKETLSSKEELAPFLPFSSRMAALDYVVCDDSDVFVTNNNGNMARMLAGRRRYFGHKRTIRPNSKKLSSLFLNRTSMSWDTFASKVQMYQKGFMGEPNEIKPGKGEFHEHPMDCICARTKRRTGPSKPYLSNRAREAAGNHTSDAEFDWSDLDYGENTPLGGDSSTETDPDYGRIAGPDIPELEDILSD
;
A
#
# COMPACT_ATOMS: atom_id res chain seq x y z
N MET A 1 13.58 2.84 -31.52
CA MET A 1 12.40 3.52 -30.94
C MET A 1 12.78 4.00 -29.55
N GLN A 2 12.99 5.31 -29.37
CA GLN A 2 13.34 5.93 -28.09
C GLN A 2 12.09 6.01 -27.20
N TYR A 3 11.87 5.03 -26.32
CA TYR A 3 10.87 5.17 -25.27
C TYR A 3 11.43 6.10 -24.18
N LYS A 4 11.33 7.42 -24.38
CA LYS A 4 11.28 8.37 -23.27
C LYS A 4 9.86 8.36 -22.67
N ARG A 5 9.39 7.21 -22.20
CA ARG A 5 8.10 7.13 -21.52
C ARG A 5 8.36 6.80 -20.07
N ILE A 6 8.44 7.82 -19.24
CA ILE A 6 8.46 7.61 -17.79
C ILE A 6 7.03 7.20 -17.41
N PHE A 7 6.85 5.94 -17.03
CA PHE A 7 5.59 5.40 -16.53
C PHE A 7 5.56 5.59 -15.02
N PHE A 8 4.56 6.34 -14.55
CA PHE A 8 4.20 6.42 -13.14
C PHE A 8 3.04 5.49 -12.89
N THR A 9 3.22 4.55 -11.97
CA THR A 9 2.08 3.79 -11.48
C THR A 9 1.66 4.29 -10.11
N LEU A 10 0.43 4.79 -10.02
CA LEU A 10 -0.23 5.07 -8.77
C LEU A 10 -1.06 3.85 -8.37
N ILE A 11 -0.83 3.28 -7.19
CA ILE A 11 -1.79 2.34 -6.62
C ILE A 11 -2.82 3.10 -5.80
N THR A 12 -4.05 3.12 -6.32
CA THR A 12 -5.29 3.32 -5.58
C THR A 12 -6.07 2.02 -5.38
N TYR A 13 -5.56 0.89 -5.92
CA TYR A 13 -6.12 -0.47 -6.06
C TYR A 13 -6.83 -1.07 -4.85
N ASP A 14 -6.71 -0.43 -3.70
CA ASP A 14 -7.36 -0.87 -2.48
C ASP A 14 -7.57 0.30 -1.51
N ARG A 15 -7.50 1.57 -1.94
CA ARG A 15 -7.26 2.68 -0.98
C ARG A 15 -7.99 3.99 -1.24
N PHE A 16 -8.65 4.14 -2.39
CA PHE A 16 -9.74 5.12 -2.53
C PHE A 16 -11.05 4.44 -2.94
N GLU A 17 -11.19 3.16 -2.62
CA GLU A 17 -12.41 2.38 -2.80
C GLU A 17 -13.37 2.60 -1.62
N PRO A 18 -14.70 2.51 -1.82
CA PRO A 18 -15.67 2.88 -0.79
C PRO A 18 -15.52 2.13 0.54
N ASP A 19 -15.20 0.84 0.49
CA ASP A 19 -14.97 -0.01 1.66
C ASP A 19 -13.73 0.40 2.45
N MET A 20 -12.67 0.78 1.75
CA MET A 20 -11.39 1.17 2.34
C MET A 20 -11.44 2.58 2.92
N LEU A 21 -12.20 3.49 2.29
CA LEU A 21 -12.52 4.79 2.88
C LEU A 21 -13.43 4.65 4.11
N ALA A 22 -14.42 3.77 4.04
CA ALA A 22 -15.30 3.47 5.18
C ALA A 22 -14.51 2.88 6.36
N PHE A 23 -13.55 1.99 6.09
CA PHE A 23 -12.66 1.41 7.09
C PHE A 23 -11.74 2.46 7.73
N SER A 24 -11.21 3.41 6.95
CA SER A 24 -10.34 4.46 7.49
C SER A 24 -11.05 5.42 8.44
N GLY A 25 -12.39 5.55 8.33
CA GLY A 25 -13.19 6.42 9.17
C GLY A 25 -12.85 7.90 9.00
N CYS A 26 -12.37 8.27 7.81
CA CYS A 26 -11.97 9.62 7.46
C CYS A 26 -13.14 10.37 6.81
N TYR A 27 -12.95 11.69 6.64
CA TYR A 27 -13.90 12.56 5.95
C TYR A 27 -13.18 13.27 4.81
N PHE A 28 -13.76 13.22 3.61
CA PHE A 28 -13.15 13.68 2.37
C PHE A 28 -13.90 14.87 1.75
N GLY A 29 -14.89 15.42 2.44
CA GLY A 29 -15.56 16.67 2.05
C GLY A 29 -16.88 16.51 1.29
N GLY A 30 -17.38 15.28 1.10
CA GLY A 30 -18.62 14.95 0.41
C GLY A 30 -19.91 15.14 1.23
N GLY A 31 -19.83 15.80 2.39
CA GLY A 31 -21.00 16.19 3.19
C GLY A 31 -21.77 15.01 3.80
N GLU A 32 -23.08 15.21 3.97
CA GLU A 32 -23.98 14.20 4.56
C GLU A 32 -24.15 12.96 3.69
N ILE A 33 -23.93 13.08 2.38
CA ILE A 33 -24.00 11.94 1.45
C ILE A 33 -22.85 10.98 1.75
N GLU A 34 -21.61 11.49 1.79
CA GLU A 34 -20.43 10.69 2.13
C GLU A 34 -20.58 10.02 3.51
N ARG A 35 -21.00 10.80 4.52
CA ARG A 35 -21.19 10.28 5.89
C ARG A 35 -22.20 9.14 5.94
N ARG A 36 -23.28 9.22 5.17
CA ARG A 36 -24.30 8.18 5.10
C ARG A 36 -23.80 6.94 4.36
N GLU A 37 -23.19 7.11 3.20
CA GLU A 37 -22.73 6.01 2.34
C GLU A 37 -21.58 5.24 2.99
N LEU A 38 -20.49 5.93 3.33
CA LEU A 38 -19.34 5.30 3.97
C LEU A 38 -19.69 4.80 5.38
N GLY A 39 -20.57 5.51 6.09
CA GLY A 39 -21.09 5.06 7.38
C GLY A 39 -21.89 3.76 7.29
N ALA A 40 -22.67 3.55 6.22
CA ALA A 40 -23.39 2.31 5.99
C ALA A 40 -22.46 1.13 5.69
N ILE A 41 -21.38 1.36 4.93
CA ILE A 41 -20.37 0.33 4.64
C ILE A 41 -19.57 -0.01 5.91
N ARG A 42 -19.17 1.00 6.70
CA ARG A 42 -18.39 0.82 7.94
C ARG A 42 -19.09 -0.07 8.97
N LYS A 43 -20.42 -0.09 9.00
CA LYS A 43 -21.22 -0.95 9.89
C LYS A 43 -21.01 -2.45 9.65
N ARG A 44 -20.34 -2.85 8.57
CA ARG A 44 -19.96 -4.25 8.33
C ARG A 44 -18.86 -4.74 9.27
N TRP A 45 -18.14 -3.83 9.95
CA TRP A 45 -17.09 -4.16 10.91
C TRP A 45 -17.51 -3.80 12.33
N ASP A 46 -18.00 -4.80 13.07
CA ASP A 46 -18.50 -4.62 14.45
C ASP A 46 -17.42 -4.23 15.45
N THR A 47 -16.14 -4.50 15.14
CA THR A 47 -14.99 -4.21 16.00
C THR A 47 -14.41 -2.81 15.80
N LEU A 48 -14.86 -2.06 14.79
CA LEU A 48 -14.34 -0.73 14.53
C LEU A 48 -14.96 0.31 15.46
N HIS A 49 -14.15 0.85 16.35
CA HIS A 49 -14.54 1.99 17.18
C HIS A 49 -14.90 3.22 16.35
N GLU A 50 -15.68 4.12 16.95
CA GLU A 50 -15.94 5.43 16.39
C GLU A 50 -14.62 6.18 16.15
N SER A 51 -14.47 6.66 14.91
CA SER A 51 -13.32 7.43 14.47
C SER A 51 -13.63 8.92 14.63
N ASN A 52 -12.63 9.70 15.05
CA ASN A 52 -12.65 11.15 14.86
C ASN A 52 -11.91 11.45 13.53
N PRO A 53 -12.61 11.85 12.46
CA PRO A 53 -11.98 12.03 11.14
C PRO A 53 -10.79 12.99 11.14
N ASP A 54 -10.90 14.10 11.88
CA ASP A 54 -9.83 15.10 11.98
C ASP A 54 -8.60 14.56 12.70
N ARG A 55 -8.82 13.67 13.68
CA ARG A 55 -7.73 12.98 14.40
C ARG A 55 -7.04 11.98 13.49
N GLU A 56 -7.79 11.13 12.78
CA GLU A 56 -7.20 10.13 11.88
C GLU A 56 -6.43 10.81 10.73
N ARG A 57 -6.95 11.94 10.21
CA ARG A 57 -6.27 12.75 9.19
C ARG A 57 -4.96 13.32 9.69
N ARG A 58 -4.95 13.95 10.88
CA ARG A 58 -3.75 14.52 11.51
C ARG A 58 -2.69 13.47 11.85
N HIS A 59 -3.11 12.25 12.18
CA HIS A 59 -2.20 11.14 12.40
C HIS A 59 -1.70 10.47 11.12
N GLY A 60 -2.14 10.93 9.94
CA GLY A 60 -1.71 10.39 8.66
C GLY A 60 -2.33 9.04 8.32
N LYS A 61 -3.42 8.65 8.97
CA LYS A 61 -4.12 7.38 8.73
C LYS A 61 -5.12 7.45 7.58
N CYS A 62 -5.54 8.66 7.20
CA CYS A 62 -6.38 8.84 6.04
C CYS A 62 -5.55 8.71 4.76
N PRO A 63 -6.04 7.97 3.75
CA PRO A 63 -5.45 8.01 2.42
C PRO A 63 -5.48 9.45 1.87
N LEU A 64 -4.58 9.76 0.95
CA LEU A 64 -4.64 11.01 0.20
C LEU A 64 -5.75 10.92 -0.85
N THR A 65 -6.41 12.04 -1.13
CA THR A 65 -7.34 12.12 -2.26
C THR A 65 -6.56 12.09 -3.59
N PRO A 66 -7.19 11.70 -4.73
CA PRO A 66 -6.54 11.79 -6.02
C PRO A 66 -5.99 13.18 -6.34
N GLU A 67 -6.67 14.25 -5.92
CA GLU A 67 -6.18 15.63 -6.06
C GLU A 67 -4.90 15.88 -5.24
N GLU A 68 -4.89 15.47 -3.96
CA GLU A 68 -3.74 15.63 -3.07
C GLU A 68 -2.51 14.86 -3.56
N VAL A 69 -2.73 13.63 -4.05
CA VAL A 69 -1.71 12.84 -4.74
C VAL A 69 -1.18 13.61 -5.94
N GLY A 70 -2.06 14.16 -6.77
CA GLY A 70 -1.68 14.98 -7.91
C GLY A 70 -0.79 16.16 -7.51
N PHE A 71 -1.18 16.92 -6.49
CA PHE A 71 -0.37 18.04 -5.98
C PHE A 71 0.98 17.60 -5.42
N MET A 72 1.04 16.49 -4.69
CA MET A 72 2.30 15.91 -4.21
C MET A 72 3.24 15.62 -5.38
N LEU A 73 2.75 14.96 -6.42
CA LEU A 73 3.55 14.60 -7.58
C LEU A 73 4.06 15.84 -8.33
N ARG A 74 3.21 16.84 -8.55
CA ARG A 74 3.61 18.11 -9.16
C ARG A 74 4.67 18.84 -8.32
N ALA A 75 4.53 18.84 -7.00
CA ALA A 75 5.50 19.42 -6.08
C ALA A 75 6.85 18.68 -6.06
N LEU A 76 6.85 17.36 -6.28
CA LEU A 76 8.06 16.55 -6.44
C LEU A 76 8.77 16.76 -7.79
N GLY A 77 8.18 17.57 -8.68
CA GLY A 77 8.79 17.95 -9.96
C GLY A 77 8.30 17.15 -11.16
N PHE A 78 7.28 16.30 -11.01
CA PHE A 78 6.70 15.58 -12.15
C PHE A 78 5.91 16.52 -13.06
N GLY A 79 6.25 16.50 -14.35
CA GLY A 79 5.62 17.31 -15.38
C GLY A 79 4.25 16.77 -15.82
N LYS A 80 3.49 17.58 -16.54
CA LYS A 80 2.19 17.18 -17.11
C LYS A 80 2.30 16.14 -18.23
N ASP A 81 3.49 15.99 -18.81
CA ASP A 81 3.81 15.09 -19.91
C ASP A 81 4.02 13.63 -19.47
N VAL A 82 4.16 13.40 -18.16
CA VAL A 82 4.23 12.07 -17.55
C VAL A 82 3.01 11.23 -17.91
N HIS A 83 3.24 9.95 -18.22
CA HIS A 83 2.18 8.96 -18.33
C HIS A 83 1.86 8.38 -16.96
N LEU A 84 0.63 8.58 -16.50
CA LEU A 84 0.13 8.12 -15.21
C LEU A 84 -0.78 6.92 -15.42
N TYR A 85 -0.33 5.74 -15.01
CA TYR A 85 -1.16 4.56 -14.87
C TYR A 85 -1.75 4.51 -13.46
N VAL A 86 -3.06 4.38 -13.34
CA VAL A 86 -3.74 4.23 -12.05
C VAL A 86 -4.24 2.80 -11.91
N ALA A 87 -3.54 2.05 -11.06
CA ALA A 87 -3.99 0.76 -10.59
C ALA A 87 -5.08 1.00 -9.56
N SER A 88 -6.35 0.83 -9.94
CA SER A 88 -7.53 1.00 -9.08
C SER A 88 -8.61 -0.04 -9.43
N GLY A 89 -9.38 -0.50 -8.45
CA GLY A 89 -10.77 -0.88 -8.67
C GLY A 89 -11.68 0.36 -8.67
N ASP A 90 -12.87 0.24 -8.10
CA ASP A 90 -13.89 1.29 -8.14
C ASP A 90 -13.53 2.47 -7.21
N VAL A 91 -13.16 3.61 -7.81
CA VAL A 91 -12.84 4.84 -7.06
C VAL A 91 -14.12 5.47 -6.51
N TYR A 92 -14.17 5.75 -5.20
CA TYR A 92 -15.29 6.48 -4.59
C TYR A 92 -15.44 7.87 -5.24
N GLY A 93 -16.67 8.21 -5.65
CA GLY A 93 -16.98 9.43 -6.40
C GLY A 93 -16.57 9.38 -7.89
N GLY A 94 -15.97 8.29 -8.35
CA GLY A 94 -15.72 7.97 -9.76
C GLY A 94 -14.95 9.06 -10.50
N GLU A 95 -15.47 9.43 -11.68
CA GLU A 95 -14.83 10.39 -12.59
C GLU A 95 -14.70 11.80 -11.99
N GLU A 96 -15.64 12.23 -11.13
CA GLU A 96 -15.58 13.55 -10.50
C GLU A 96 -14.37 13.65 -9.56
N THR A 97 -14.11 12.60 -8.79
CA THR A 97 -12.97 12.53 -7.86
C THR A 97 -11.64 12.40 -8.62
N LEU A 98 -11.63 11.73 -9.78
CA LEU A 98 -10.43 11.61 -10.62
C LEU A 98 -10.15 12.86 -11.48
N ALA A 99 -11.15 13.71 -11.72
CA ALA A 99 -11.03 14.85 -12.63
C ALA A 99 -9.86 15.80 -12.30
N PRO A 100 -9.61 16.19 -11.03
CA PRO A 100 -8.46 17.04 -10.70
C PRO A 100 -7.12 16.36 -11.01
N LEU A 101 -7.00 15.06 -10.77
CA LEU A 101 -5.79 14.30 -11.07
C LEU A 101 -5.55 14.23 -12.59
N LYS A 102 -6.59 13.95 -13.38
CA LYS A 102 -6.53 13.95 -14.85
C LYS A 102 -6.19 15.34 -15.42
N ALA A 103 -6.65 16.42 -14.79
CA ALA A 103 -6.30 17.78 -15.18
C ALA A 103 -4.81 18.09 -14.95
N LEU A 104 -4.21 17.56 -13.88
CA LEU A 104 -2.79 17.71 -13.57
C LEU A 104 -1.89 16.82 -14.45
N PHE A 105 -2.40 15.64 -14.84
CA PHE A 105 -1.72 14.61 -15.65
C PHE A 105 -2.64 14.08 -16.76
N PRO A 106 -2.70 14.75 -17.93
CA PRO A 106 -3.63 14.41 -19.01
C PRO A 106 -3.34 13.04 -19.66
N ASN A 107 -2.11 12.56 -19.58
CA ASN A 107 -1.71 11.24 -20.07
C ASN A 107 -2.07 10.15 -19.04
N PHE A 108 -3.36 10.02 -18.77
CA PHE A 108 -3.93 9.13 -17.75
C PHE A 108 -4.35 7.79 -18.35
N HIS A 109 -3.98 6.69 -17.69
CA HIS A 109 -4.22 5.32 -18.14
C HIS A 109 -4.74 4.44 -17.00
N SER A 110 -5.51 3.42 -17.35
CA SER A 110 -5.91 2.30 -16.50
C SER A 110 -5.83 0.99 -17.29
N LYS A 111 -6.03 -0.15 -16.64
CA LYS A 111 -6.09 -1.46 -17.33
C LYS A 111 -7.12 -1.47 -18.46
N GLU A 112 -8.25 -0.79 -18.27
CA GLU A 112 -9.33 -0.64 -19.27
C GLU A 112 -8.96 0.27 -20.45
N THR A 113 -8.04 1.23 -20.27
CA THR A 113 -7.59 2.09 -21.38
C THR A 113 -6.40 1.51 -22.13
N LEU A 114 -5.63 0.62 -21.48
CA LEU A 114 -4.45 -0.02 -22.07
C LEU A 114 -4.76 -1.35 -22.75
N SER A 115 -5.89 -1.98 -22.44
CA SER A 115 -6.27 -3.30 -22.95
C SER A 115 -7.64 -3.26 -23.62
N SER A 116 -7.84 -4.14 -24.60
CA SER A 116 -9.16 -4.36 -25.19
C SER A 116 -10.10 -5.09 -24.22
N LYS A 117 -11.41 -5.03 -24.48
CA LYS A 117 -12.41 -5.75 -23.67
C LYS A 117 -12.20 -7.26 -23.77
N GLU A 118 -11.78 -7.73 -24.94
CA GLU A 118 -11.50 -9.13 -25.25
C GLU A 118 -10.30 -9.65 -24.47
N GLU A 119 -9.24 -8.85 -24.34
CA GLU A 119 -8.06 -9.18 -23.52
C GLU A 119 -8.37 -9.21 -22.02
N LEU A 120 -9.28 -8.33 -21.54
CA LEU A 120 -9.66 -8.28 -20.14
C LEU A 120 -10.70 -9.33 -19.74
N ALA A 121 -11.52 -9.81 -20.69
CA ALA A 121 -12.63 -10.73 -20.42
C ALA A 121 -12.27 -11.97 -19.57
N PRO A 122 -11.11 -12.63 -19.76
CA PRO A 122 -10.73 -13.80 -18.94
C PRO A 122 -10.44 -13.47 -17.46
N PHE A 123 -10.17 -12.20 -17.16
CA PHE A 123 -9.77 -11.73 -15.83
C PHE A 123 -10.93 -11.12 -15.04
N LEU A 124 -11.94 -10.54 -15.72
CA LEU A 124 -13.08 -9.84 -15.10
C LEU A 124 -13.79 -10.63 -13.97
N PRO A 125 -14.01 -11.96 -14.06
CA PRO A 125 -14.66 -12.69 -12.98
C PRO A 125 -13.83 -12.85 -11.70
N PHE A 126 -12.53 -12.51 -11.75
CA PHE A 126 -11.58 -12.77 -10.67
C PHE A 126 -10.84 -11.50 -10.27
N SER A 127 -11.26 -10.89 -9.16
CA SER A 127 -10.61 -9.68 -8.60
C SER A 127 -9.10 -9.86 -8.38
N SER A 128 -8.67 -11.04 -7.92
CA SER A 128 -7.24 -11.35 -7.72
C SER A 128 -6.45 -11.37 -9.03
N ARG A 129 -7.07 -11.76 -10.15
CA ARG A 129 -6.39 -11.75 -11.45
C ARG A 129 -6.37 -10.36 -12.07
N MET A 130 -7.41 -9.56 -11.87
CA MET A 130 -7.39 -8.13 -12.19
C MET A 130 -6.26 -7.42 -11.43
N ALA A 131 -6.08 -7.72 -10.14
CA ALA A 131 -4.98 -7.22 -9.31
C ALA A 131 -3.60 -7.60 -9.86
N ALA A 132 -3.47 -8.80 -10.42
CA ALA A 132 -2.22 -9.29 -10.97
C ALA A 132 -1.80 -8.48 -12.21
N LEU A 133 -2.75 -8.02 -13.04
CA LEU A 133 -2.45 -7.11 -14.15
C LEU A 133 -1.87 -5.79 -13.63
N ASP A 134 -2.51 -5.22 -12.61
CA ASP A 134 -2.00 -4.02 -11.95
C ASP A 134 -0.61 -4.24 -11.35
N TYR A 135 -0.36 -5.39 -10.72
CA TYR A 135 0.96 -5.74 -10.16
C TYR A 135 2.06 -5.68 -11.22
N VAL A 136 1.83 -6.28 -12.41
CA VAL A 136 2.80 -6.32 -13.49
C VAL A 136 3.13 -4.91 -13.97
N VAL A 137 2.12 -4.08 -14.22
CA VAL A 137 2.33 -2.68 -14.65
C VAL A 137 3.04 -1.87 -13.56
N CYS A 138 2.72 -2.09 -12.28
CA CYS A 138 3.42 -1.46 -11.16
C CYS A 138 4.90 -1.86 -11.09
N ASP A 139 5.20 -3.15 -11.21
CA ASP A 139 6.58 -3.67 -11.15
C ASP A 139 7.42 -3.13 -12.31
N ASP A 140 6.85 -3.05 -13.50
CA ASP A 140 7.56 -2.61 -14.70
C ASP A 140 7.72 -1.09 -14.81
N SER A 141 6.89 -0.29 -14.13
CA SER A 141 6.95 1.17 -14.12
C SER A 141 8.30 1.75 -13.65
N ASP A 142 8.65 2.95 -14.12
CA ASP A 142 9.87 3.66 -13.69
C ASP A 142 9.75 4.15 -12.25
N VAL A 143 8.56 4.66 -11.90
CA VAL A 143 8.25 5.16 -10.57
C VAL A 143 6.91 4.59 -10.12
N PHE A 144 6.92 4.00 -8.94
CA PHE A 144 5.74 3.48 -8.30
C PHE A 144 5.39 4.36 -7.10
N VAL A 145 4.13 4.76 -6.96
CA VAL A 145 3.65 5.63 -5.87
C VAL A 145 2.50 4.92 -5.15
N THR A 146 2.63 4.80 -3.84
CA THR A 146 1.58 4.20 -3.00
C THR A 146 0.66 5.29 -2.47
N ASN A 147 -0.62 5.00 -2.25
CA ASN A 147 -1.50 5.89 -1.46
C ASN A 147 -1.55 5.47 0.03
N ASN A 148 -1.36 4.18 0.29
CA ASN A 148 -1.28 3.59 1.63
C ASN A 148 -0.32 2.39 1.58
N ASN A 149 0.16 1.94 2.75
CA ASN A 149 1.09 0.82 2.88
C ASN A 149 0.34 -0.52 3.05
N GLY A 150 -0.36 -0.98 1.99
CA GLY A 150 -0.98 -2.31 1.96
C GLY A 150 -0.02 -3.42 1.52
N ASN A 151 -0.48 -4.68 1.55
CA ASN A 151 0.34 -5.86 1.21
C ASN A 151 0.96 -5.79 -0.19
N MET A 152 0.17 -5.43 -1.21
CA MET A 152 0.67 -5.27 -2.58
C MET A 152 1.75 -4.18 -2.67
N ALA A 153 1.57 -3.06 -1.96
CA ALA A 153 2.54 -1.97 -1.92
C ALA A 153 3.87 -2.43 -1.30
N ARG A 154 3.82 -3.18 -0.19
CA ARG A 154 5.00 -3.77 0.46
C ARG A 154 5.74 -4.73 -0.45
N MET A 155 5.02 -5.67 -1.07
CA MET A 155 5.60 -6.65 -2.00
C MET A 155 6.26 -5.98 -3.21
N LEU A 156 5.61 -4.99 -3.82
CA LEU A 156 6.18 -4.22 -4.92
C LEU A 156 7.39 -3.41 -4.48
N ALA A 157 7.34 -2.77 -3.31
CA ALA A 157 8.47 -2.01 -2.78
C ALA A 157 9.72 -2.89 -2.60
N GLY A 158 9.57 -4.08 -2.00
CA GLY A 158 10.70 -5.00 -1.84
C GLY A 158 11.19 -5.58 -3.15
N ARG A 159 10.28 -6.00 -4.04
CA ARG A 159 10.64 -6.51 -5.37
C ARG A 159 11.40 -5.48 -6.18
N ARG A 160 10.87 -4.25 -6.26
CA ARG A 160 11.50 -3.12 -6.97
C ARG A 160 12.80 -2.67 -6.32
N ARG A 161 13.00 -2.90 -5.01
CA ARG A 161 14.28 -2.66 -4.33
C ARG A 161 15.33 -3.71 -4.70
N TYR A 162 14.94 -4.98 -4.75
CA TYR A 162 15.86 -6.11 -4.89
C TYR A 162 16.22 -6.42 -6.35
N PHE A 163 15.24 -6.45 -7.27
CA PHE A 163 15.42 -6.85 -8.66
C PHE A 163 15.75 -5.66 -9.58
N GLY A 164 16.82 -4.94 -9.27
CA GLY A 164 17.25 -3.77 -10.03
C GLY A 164 16.47 -2.52 -9.60
N HIS A 165 16.98 -1.87 -8.54
CA HIS A 165 16.34 -0.76 -7.85
C HIS A 165 15.53 0.19 -8.75
N LYS A 166 14.20 0.16 -8.59
CA LYS A 166 13.27 1.15 -9.16
C LYS A 166 12.62 1.97 -8.05
N ARG A 167 12.29 3.21 -8.39
CA ARG A 167 11.81 4.22 -7.44
C ARG A 167 10.42 3.81 -6.90
N THR A 168 10.26 3.80 -5.57
CA THR A 168 8.97 3.57 -4.90
C THR A 168 8.71 4.69 -3.89
N ILE A 169 7.76 5.57 -4.19
CA ILE A 169 7.43 6.74 -3.37
C ILE A 169 6.26 6.37 -2.45
N ARG A 170 6.47 6.56 -1.15
CA ARG A 170 5.43 6.42 -0.14
C ARG A 170 5.08 7.83 0.38
N PRO A 171 3.82 8.22 0.53
CA PRO A 171 3.49 9.50 1.11
C PRO A 171 3.86 9.53 2.59
N ASN A 172 4.53 10.58 3.04
CA ASN A 172 4.66 10.90 4.46
C ASN A 172 3.32 11.48 4.95
N SER A 173 2.29 10.65 5.00
CA SER A 173 0.90 11.06 5.22
C SER A 173 0.73 11.91 6.47
N LYS A 174 1.46 11.63 7.56
CA LYS A 174 1.40 12.43 8.78
C LYS A 174 1.78 13.90 8.54
N LYS A 175 2.89 14.16 7.84
CA LYS A 175 3.34 15.54 7.56
C LYS A 175 2.56 16.17 6.40
N LEU A 176 2.23 15.38 5.39
CA LEU A 176 1.51 15.85 4.20
C LEU A 176 0.06 16.21 4.50
N SER A 177 -0.66 15.44 5.32
CA SER A 177 -2.07 15.73 5.68
C SER A 177 -2.22 17.14 6.27
N SER A 178 -1.33 17.54 7.18
CA SER A 178 -1.35 18.90 7.76
C SER A 178 -0.99 19.98 6.74
N LEU A 179 -0.12 19.67 5.78
CA LEU A 179 0.26 20.57 4.72
C LEU A 179 -0.90 20.83 3.75
N PHE A 180 -1.65 19.79 3.38
CA PHE A 180 -2.80 19.89 2.47
C PHE A 180 -3.94 20.75 3.04
N LEU A 181 -4.23 20.62 4.34
CA LEU A 181 -5.22 21.48 5.01
C LEU A 181 -4.89 22.97 4.91
N ASN A 182 -3.60 23.33 4.82
CA ASN A 182 -3.12 24.70 4.71
C ASN A 182 -2.69 25.08 3.29
N ARG A 183 -3.02 24.28 2.26
CA ARG A 183 -2.54 24.53 0.90
C ARG A 183 -2.95 25.91 0.38
N THR A 184 -4.19 26.35 0.66
CA THR A 184 -4.75 27.61 0.16
C THR A 184 -4.18 28.85 0.87
N SER A 185 -3.52 28.67 2.01
CA SER A 185 -2.91 29.77 2.77
C SER A 185 -1.44 30.03 2.42
N MET A 186 -0.89 29.33 1.42
CA MET A 186 0.51 29.50 1.00
C MET A 186 0.71 29.52 -0.52
N SER A 187 1.84 30.09 -0.97
CA SER A 187 2.22 30.06 -2.38
C SER A 187 2.63 28.65 -2.84
N TRP A 188 2.57 28.42 -4.16
CA TRP A 188 2.99 27.16 -4.76
C TRP A 188 4.44 26.79 -4.43
N ASP A 189 5.37 27.74 -4.54
CA ASP A 189 6.79 27.48 -4.28
C ASP A 189 7.05 27.07 -2.83
N THR A 190 6.32 27.69 -1.89
CA THR A 190 6.37 27.35 -0.47
C THR A 190 5.81 25.95 -0.23
N PHE A 191 4.66 25.64 -0.83
CA PHE A 191 4.04 24.32 -0.75
C PHE A 191 4.97 23.25 -1.31
N ALA A 192 5.51 23.45 -2.52
CA ALA A 192 6.37 22.49 -3.18
C ALA A 192 7.66 22.23 -2.39
N SER A 193 8.30 23.28 -1.88
CA SER A 193 9.49 23.16 -1.03
C SER A 193 9.20 22.35 0.25
N LYS A 194 8.03 22.56 0.88
CA LYS A 194 7.61 21.79 2.06
C LYS A 194 7.33 20.32 1.73
N VAL A 195 6.66 20.03 0.61
CA VAL A 195 6.43 18.64 0.16
C VAL A 195 7.76 17.93 -0.04
N GLN A 196 8.70 18.54 -0.76
CA GLN A 196 10.03 17.96 -1.01
C GLN A 196 10.79 17.69 0.30
N MET A 197 10.72 18.62 1.25
CA MET A 197 11.31 18.43 2.57
C MET A 197 10.66 17.28 3.35
N TYR A 198 9.33 17.18 3.34
CA TYR A 198 8.59 16.15 4.08
C TYR A 198 8.73 14.75 3.47
N GLN A 199 8.94 14.67 2.16
CA GLN A 199 9.13 13.40 1.45
C GLN A 199 10.56 12.84 1.53
N LYS A 200 11.54 13.57 2.09
CA LYS A 200 12.88 13.00 2.33
C LYS A 200 12.78 11.76 3.22
N GLY A 201 13.36 10.65 2.76
CA GLY A 201 13.27 9.34 3.43
C GLY A 201 11.98 8.57 3.17
N PHE A 202 11.16 9.00 2.21
CA PHE A 202 9.97 8.28 1.73
C PHE A 202 9.97 8.15 0.20
N MET A 203 11.14 8.32 -0.41
CA MET A 203 11.34 8.23 -1.85
C MET A 203 11.83 6.85 -2.28
N GLY A 204 11.85 5.87 -1.38
CA GLY A 204 12.21 4.48 -1.69
C GLY A 204 13.71 4.27 -1.85
N GLU A 205 14.56 5.10 -1.23
CA GLU A 205 16.02 4.97 -1.37
C GLU A 205 16.49 3.57 -0.92
N PRO A 206 17.50 2.95 -1.56
CA PRO A 206 17.95 1.59 -1.25
C PRO A 206 18.24 1.33 0.23
N ASN A 207 18.77 2.34 0.93
CA ASN A 207 19.13 2.28 2.35
C ASN A 207 18.22 3.15 3.24
N GLU A 208 16.96 3.33 2.85
CA GLU A 208 15.98 4.14 3.60
C GLU A 208 15.75 3.65 5.03
N ILE A 209 15.79 2.33 5.22
CA ILE A 209 15.65 1.69 6.53
C ILE A 209 16.99 1.11 6.99
N LYS A 210 17.26 1.20 8.29
CA LYS A 210 18.45 0.61 8.89
C LYS A 210 18.39 -0.92 8.79
N PRO A 211 19.52 -1.61 8.49
CA PRO A 211 19.57 -3.06 8.48
C PRO A 211 19.00 -3.67 9.77
N GLY A 212 18.13 -4.67 9.63
CA GLY A 212 17.46 -5.33 10.76
C GLY A 212 16.20 -4.63 11.29
N LYS A 213 15.78 -3.50 10.67
CA LYS A 213 14.46 -2.91 10.86
C LYS A 213 13.62 -3.07 9.59
N GLY A 214 12.30 -3.10 9.76
CA GLY A 214 11.34 -3.21 8.66
C GLY A 214 10.99 -4.66 8.29
N GLU A 215 9.88 -4.81 7.58
CA GLU A 215 9.41 -6.11 7.10
C GLU A 215 10.25 -6.59 5.92
N PHE A 216 10.62 -7.88 5.92
CA PHE A 216 11.43 -8.48 4.86
C PHE A 216 10.83 -8.29 3.46
N HIS A 217 9.50 -8.35 3.34
CA HIS A 217 8.82 -8.20 2.05
C HIS A 217 8.91 -6.79 1.45
N GLU A 218 9.09 -5.75 2.27
CA GLU A 218 9.26 -4.35 1.85
C GLU A 218 10.75 -3.95 1.78
N HIS A 219 11.56 -4.51 2.66
CA HIS A 219 12.98 -4.22 2.84
C HIS A 219 13.82 -5.51 2.82
N PRO A 220 13.91 -6.21 1.66
CA PRO A 220 14.74 -7.40 1.55
C PRO A 220 16.21 -7.07 1.81
N MET A 221 16.90 -7.96 2.51
CA MET A 221 18.30 -7.78 2.92
C MET A 221 19.27 -7.86 1.74
N ASP A 222 20.27 -6.97 1.73
CA ASP A 222 21.33 -6.91 0.69
C ASP A 222 22.18 -8.20 0.60
N CYS A 223 22.22 -9.01 1.66
CA CYS A 223 23.16 -10.13 1.77
C CYS A 223 22.82 -11.35 0.91
N ILE A 224 21.64 -11.43 0.29
CA ILE A 224 21.26 -12.57 -0.55
C ILE A 224 22.12 -12.61 -1.84
N CYS A 225 22.53 -11.44 -2.35
CA CYS A 225 23.35 -11.30 -3.56
C CYS A 225 24.84 -11.09 -3.27
N ALA A 226 25.25 -11.03 -2.00
CA ALA A 226 26.66 -10.96 -1.66
C ALA A 226 27.32 -12.29 -2.02
N ARG A 227 27.97 -12.35 -3.20
CA ARG A 227 28.98 -13.38 -3.48
C ARG A 227 29.97 -13.32 -2.31
N THR A 228 29.88 -14.30 -1.43
CA THR A 228 30.82 -14.45 -0.33
C THR A 228 32.20 -14.56 -0.97
N LYS A 229 32.97 -13.47 -0.95
CA LYS A 229 34.42 -13.62 -0.94
C LYS A 229 34.66 -14.37 0.36
N ARG A 230 34.82 -15.70 0.27
CA ARG A 230 35.15 -16.59 1.38
C ARG A 230 36.26 -15.92 2.18
N ARG A 231 35.91 -15.26 3.28
CA ARG A 231 36.88 -14.83 4.28
C ARG A 231 37.08 -16.04 5.16
N THR A 232 38.11 -16.82 4.82
CA THR A 232 38.68 -17.85 5.70
C THR A 232 39.19 -17.16 6.96
N GLY A 233 38.43 -17.23 8.04
CA GLY A 233 38.78 -16.75 9.36
C GLY A 233 37.74 -17.24 10.38
N PRO A 234 38.16 -17.65 11.60
CA PRO A 234 37.32 -18.48 12.45
C PRO A 234 36.13 -17.69 13.01
N SER A 235 34.92 -18.19 12.76
CA SER A 235 33.68 -17.69 13.33
C SER A 235 33.66 -17.98 14.83
N LYS A 236 33.54 -16.94 15.67
CA LYS A 236 33.11 -17.09 17.07
C LYS A 236 31.59 -17.29 17.10
N PRO A 237 31.07 -18.26 17.86
CA PRO A 237 29.64 -18.49 17.96
C PRO A 237 28.97 -17.36 18.74
N TYR A 238 27.87 -16.83 18.18
CA TYR A 238 26.95 -15.95 18.90
C TYR A 238 26.24 -16.77 19.99
N LEU A 239 26.58 -16.53 21.24
CA LEU A 239 25.84 -17.03 22.39
C LEU A 239 24.64 -16.11 22.64
N SER A 240 23.45 -16.69 22.53
CA SER A 240 22.17 -16.14 22.97
C SER A 240 22.17 -16.08 24.50
N ASN A 241 22.12 -14.87 25.08
CA ASN A 241 21.87 -14.69 26.51
C ASN A 241 20.44 -14.18 26.71
N ARG A 242 19.55 -15.12 27.01
CA ARG A 242 18.23 -14.87 27.59
C ARG A 242 18.28 -15.27 29.06
N ALA A 243 18.35 -14.31 29.97
CA ALA A 243 17.71 -14.33 31.29
C ALA A 243 18.13 -13.15 32.19
N ARG A 244 17.09 -12.43 32.68
CA ARG A 244 16.94 -11.75 33.98
C ARG A 244 17.91 -10.60 34.34
N GLU A 245 17.37 -9.40 34.53
CA GLU A 245 16.94 -8.94 35.87
C GLU A 245 16.10 -7.66 35.80
N ALA A 246 15.19 -7.57 36.75
CA ALA A 246 14.23 -6.50 36.96
C ALA A 246 14.80 -5.44 37.92
N ALA A 247 14.09 -4.30 37.95
CA ALA A 247 14.16 -3.16 38.87
C ALA A 247 15.05 -1.98 38.44
N GLY A 248 14.37 -0.86 38.18
CA GLY A 248 14.98 0.45 37.98
C GLY A 248 13.96 1.43 37.38
N ASN A 249 13.16 2.07 38.24
CA ASN A 249 12.38 3.25 37.87
C ASN A 249 13.33 4.36 37.40
N HIS A 250 13.17 4.84 36.17
CA HIS A 250 13.37 6.25 35.85
C HIS A 250 12.63 6.65 34.57
N THR A 251 11.88 7.73 34.71
CA THR A 251 11.24 8.54 33.67
C THR A 251 12.26 9.07 32.65
N SER A 252 11.98 8.86 31.36
CA SER A 252 12.46 9.72 30.28
C SER A 252 11.47 9.65 29.13
N ASP A 253 10.99 10.82 28.69
CA ASP A 253 10.19 10.99 27.48
C ASP A 253 10.92 10.39 26.28
N ALA A 254 10.43 9.26 25.79
CA ALA A 254 10.83 8.66 24.53
C ALA A 254 9.64 8.73 23.57
N GLU A 255 9.81 9.48 22.47
CA GLU A 255 8.90 9.47 21.33
C GLU A 255 8.72 8.03 20.84
N PHE A 256 7.51 7.50 21.04
CA PHE A 256 7.11 6.19 20.56
C PHE A 256 6.99 6.22 19.03
N ASP A 257 7.86 5.46 18.37
CA ASP A 257 7.93 5.29 16.92
C ASP A 257 6.76 4.39 16.47
N TRP A 258 5.70 4.99 15.93
CA TRP A 258 4.46 4.31 15.56
C TRP A 258 4.56 3.46 14.28
N SER A 259 5.76 3.20 13.74
CA SER A 259 5.94 2.32 12.59
C SER A 259 5.60 0.85 12.86
N ASP A 260 5.50 0.47 14.14
CA ASP A 260 5.32 -0.93 14.57
C ASP A 260 3.86 -1.31 14.87
N LEU A 261 2.88 -0.47 14.50
CA LEU A 261 1.46 -0.87 14.57
C LEU A 261 1.08 -1.71 13.36
N ASP A 262 1.28 -3.01 13.57
CA ASP A 262 0.77 -4.15 12.86
C ASP A 262 -0.71 -3.99 12.42
N TYR A 263 -0.96 -3.97 11.11
CA TYR A 263 -2.28 -4.07 10.52
C TYR A 263 -2.43 -5.46 9.90
N GLY A 264 -2.71 -6.44 10.77
CA GLY A 264 -3.29 -7.71 10.36
C GLY A 264 -2.61 -8.97 10.88
N GLU A 265 -2.69 -9.26 12.17
CA GLU A 265 -2.85 -10.62 12.68
C GLU A 265 -3.18 -10.56 14.19
N ASN A 266 -4.47 -10.63 14.53
CA ASN A 266 -4.91 -11.02 15.87
C ASN A 266 -6.28 -11.68 15.75
N THR A 267 -6.31 -12.85 15.12
CA THR A 267 -7.37 -13.82 15.33
C THR A 267 -6.80 -14.87 16.28
N PRO A 268 -7.21 -14.93 17.55
CA PRO A 268 -6.79 -16.02 18.43
C PRO A 268 -7.49 -17.30 17.98
N LEU A 269 -6.71 -18.25 17.46
CA LEU A 269 -7.07 -19.66 17.46
C LEU A 269 -6.91 -20.22 18.88
N GLY A 270 -7.96 -20.89 19.38
CA GLY A 270 -7.83 -21.89 20.44
C GLY A 270 -8.66 -21.64 21.69
N GLY A 271 -9.79 -22.35 21.77
CA GLY A 271 -10.51 -22.62 23.00
C GLY A 271 -11.34 -23.89 22.81
N ASP A 272 -10.73 -25.04 23.05
CA ASP A 272 -11.41 -26.35 23.13
C ASP A 272 -12.59 -26.27 24.10
N SER A 273 -13.78 -26.59 23.60
CA SER A 273 -14.84 -27.18 24.41
C SER A 273 -15.73 -28.02 23.48
N SER A 274 -15.42 -29.30 23.44
CA SER A 274 -16.25 -30.35 22.88
C SER A 274 -17.63 -30.37 23.56
N THR A 275 -18.67 -30.04 22.81
CA THR A 275 -20.01 -30.60 23.03
C THR A 275 -20.66 -30.76 21.67
N GLU A 276 -20.99 -32.00 21.37
CA GLU A 276 -21.61 -32.52 20.17
C GLU A 276 -22.91 -31.77 19.82
N THR A 277 -23.11 -31.49 18.53
CA THR A 277 -24.35 -31.78 17.80
C THR A 277 -24.16 -31.37 16.33
N ASP A 278 -24.03 -32.37 15.46
CA ASP A 278 -24.23 -32.24 14.01
C ASP A 278 -25.76 -32.25 13.75
N PRO A 279 -26.28 -31.55 12.72
CA PRO A 279 -26.60 -32.34 11.53
C PRO A 279 -26.50 -31.62 10.17
N ASP A 280 -26.13 -32.46 9.19
CA ASP A 280 -26.64 -32.57 7.80
C ASP A 280 -26.20 -31.52 6.76
N TYR A 281 -25.11 -31.84 6.05
CA TYR A 281 -24.96 -31.48 4.64
C TYR A 281 -25.11 -32.71 3.75
N GLY A 282 -26.17 -32.69 2.94
CA GLY A 282 -26.52 -33.73 1.98
C GLY A 282 -25.42 -33.98 0.95
N ARG A 283 -25.15 -35.27 0.75
CA ARG A 283 -24.37 -35.85 -0.35
C ARG A 283 -25.04 -35.57 -1.69
N ILE A 284 -24.31 -34.99 -2.64
CA ILE A 284 -24.46 -35.30 -4.06
C ILE A 284 -23.07 -35.59 -4.63
N ALA A 285 -22.89 -36.82 -5.11
CA ALA A 285 -21.71 -37.33 -5.77
C ALA A 285 -21.71 -36.99 -7.27
N GLY A 286 -20.53 -36.71 -7.82
CA GLY A 286 -20.24 -36.54 -9.26
C GLY A 286 -18.75 -36.18 -9.47
N PRO A 287 -18.12 -36.57 -10.60
CA PRO A 287 -17.01 -37.53 -10.58
C PRO A 287 -15.59 -36.91 -10.63
N ASP A 288 -14.67 -37.63 -10.00
CA ASP A 288 -13.22 -37.78 -10.21
C ASP A 288 -12.48 -36.69 -11.00
N ILE A 289 -11.76 -35.84 -10.28
CA ILE A 289 -10.70 -34.95 -10.81
C ILE A 289 -9.37 -35.71 -10.67
N PRO A 290 -8.64 -36.00 -11.76
CA PRO A 290 -7.31 -36.59 -11.67
C PRO A 290 -6.29 -35.63 -11.04
N GLU A 291 -5.37 -36.19 -10.25
CA GLU A 291 -4.31 -35.51 -9.52
C GLU A 291 -3.33 -34.75 -10.45
N LEU A 292 -2.80 -33.64 -9.93
CA LEU A 292 -2.02 -32.60 -10.60
C LEU A 292 -0.56 -33.01 -10.92
N GLU A 293 -0.28 -34.28 -11.18
CA GLU A 293 1.08 -34.76 -11.51
C GLU A 293 1.29 -35.13 -12.99
N ASP A 294 0.25 -35.18 -13.82
CA ASP A 294 0.35 -35.62 -15.23
C ASP A 294 0.35 -34.50 -16.29
N ILE A 295 0.54 -33.23 -15.93
CA ILE A 295 0.53 -32.09 -16.89
C ILE A 295 1.95 -31.58 -17.22
N LEU A 296 3.01 -32.25 -16.75
CA LEU A 296 4.39 -31.90 -17.11
C LEU A 296 5.14 -33.13 -17.62
N SER A 297 4.76 -33.62 -18.81
CA SER A 297 5.61 -34.44 -19.67
C SER A 297 5.14 -34.31 -21.13
N ASP A 298 6.10 -33.99 -21.99
CA ASP A 298 6.09 -33.75 -23.45
C ASP A 298 5.68 -32.36 -23.96
#